data_AF-A0A537EL10-F1
#
_entry.id   AF-A0A537EL10-F1
#
_cell.length_a   1.000
_cell.length_b   1.000
_cell.length_c   1.000
_cell.angle_alpha   90.00
_cell.angle_beta   90.00
_cell.angle_gamma   90.00
#
_symmetry.space_group_name_H-M   'P 1'
#
loop_
_entity.id
_entity.type
_entity.pdbx_description
1 polymer ?
#
loop_
_entity_poly.entity_id
_entity_poly.type
_entity_poly.pdbx_seq_one_letter_code
_entity_poly.pdbx_strand_id
1 'polypeptide(L)'
;MEVKPEGFLGEIRAGLTRESFGSRFRAIRKNLGLVSRASFLHYSILSLTLVLASLVRLLPLRWGAFISEFDPYFNFNDMREITANGWQSWFSYVNVAEWFPFGRAPVTTSYPGTSFTGVLIYQFFQSIGVNVSLYDAAVYSPILLGAFAVLAT
;
A
#
# COMPACT_ATOMS: atom_id res chain seq x y z
N MET A 1 34.58 27.24 24.49
CA MET A 1 35.15 25.94 24.11
C MET A 1 34.02 25.15 23.45
N GLU A 2 33.91 25.25 22.13
CA GLU A 2 32.91 24.49 21.37
C GLU A 2 33.37 23.04 21.25
N VAL A 3 32.70 22.16 21.98
CA VAL A 3 32.90 20.72 21.85
C VAL A 3 32.16 20.28 20.59
N LYS A 4 32.90 20.01 19.50
CA LYS A 4 32.34 19.36 18.31
C LYS A 4 31.84 17.97 18.71
N PRO A 5 30.58 17.61 18.39
CA PRO A 5 30.09 16.27 18.63
C PRO A 5 30.71 15.34 17.59
N GLU A 6 31.78 14.65 17.97
CA GLU A 6 32.41 13.60 17.16
C GLU A 6 31.48 12.35 17.17
N GLY A 7 30.62 12.19 16.15
CA GLY A 7 29.91 10.94 15.88
C GLY A 7 28.42 11.06 15.55
N PHE A 8 27.93 10.09 14.78
CA PHE A 8 26.55 9.98 14.25
C PHE A 8 25.45 10.19 15.32
N LEU A 9 25.66 9.69 16.53
CA LEU A 9 24.72 9.87 17.66
C LEU A 9 24.72 11.31 18.21
N GLY A 10 25.84 12.01 18.13
CA GLY A 10 25.96 13.41 18.52
C GLY A 10 25.25 14.35 17.53
N GLU A 11 25.31 14.03 16.23
CA GLU A 11 24.56 14.75 15.18
C GLU A 11 23.04 14.55 15.32
N ILE A 12 22.59 13.32 15.60
CA ILE A 12 21.15 13.04 15.87
C ILE A 12 20.67 13.79 17.11
N ARG A 13 21.46 13.80 18.19
CA ARG A 13 21.11 14.48 19.44
C ARG A 13 21.10 16.00 19.28
N ALA A 14 22.03 16.56 18.50
CA ALA A 14 22.05 17.98 18.13
C ALA A 14 20.84 18.36 17.24
N GLY A 15 20.45 17.49 16.31
CA GLY A 15 19.27 17.66 15.46
C GLY A 15 17.92 17.64 16.20
N LEU A 16 17.87 17.00 17.37
CA LEU A 16 16.69 16.86 18.25
C LEU A 16 16.63 17.91 19.39
N THR A 17 17.55 18.88 19.43
CA THR A 17 17.56 19.94 20.45
C THR A 17 16.33 20.86 20.29
N ARG A 18 15.74 21.35 21.39
CA ARG A 18 14.54 22.22 21.39
C ARG A 18 14.66 23.44 20.46
N GLU A 19 15.87 23.97 20.28
CA GLU A 19 16.15 25.10 19.38
C GLU A 19 16.04 24.73 17.89
N SER A 20 16.46 23.51 17.51
CA SER A 20 16.27 22.94 16.17
C SER A 20 14.78 22.77 15.86
N PHE A 21 14.00 22.30 16.84
CA PHE A 21 12.56 22.11 16.64
C PHE A 21 11.82 23.44 16.42
N GLY A 22 12.15 24.47 17.23
CA GLY A 22 11.56 25.80 17.11
C GLY A 22 11.97 26.54 15.82
N SER A 23 13.22 26.40 15.38
CA SER A 23 13.68 26.98 14.10
C SER A 23 13.04 26.27 12.91
N ARG A 24 12.89 24.94 12.93
CA ARG A 24 12.16 24.16 11.92
C ARG A 24 10.68 24.52 11.88
N PHE A 25 10.03 24.69 13.03
CA PHE A 25 8.63 25.11 13.09
C PHE A 25 8.43 26.52 12.51
N ARG A 26 9.33 27.47 12.81
CA ARG A 26 9.33 28.80 12.20
C ARG A 26 9.61 28.76 10.70
N ALA A 27 10.51 27.90 10.25
CA ALA A 27 10.80 27.69 8.83
C ALA A 27 9.60 27.09 8.09
N ILE A 28 8.92 26.10 8.67
CA ILE A 28 7.67 25.53 8.16
C ILE A 28 6.59 26.60 8.08
N ARG A 29 6.39 27.41 9.13
CA ARG A 29 5.42 28.52 9.13
C ARG A 29 5.73 29.57 8.05
N LYS A 30 7.00 29.92 7.87
CA LYS A 30 7.44 30.86 6.81
C LYS A 30 7.16 30.28 5.42
N ASN A 31 7.44 29.00 5.21
CA ASN A 31 7.16 28.31 3.96
C ASN A 31 5.65 28.15 3.70
N LEU A 32 4.85 27.89 4.73
CA LEU A 32 3.38 27.88 4.65
C LEU A 32 2.81 29.25 4.24
N GLY A 33 3.42 30.34 4.69
CA GLY A 33 3.04 31.70 4.27
C GLY A 33 3.37 32.02 2.82
N LEU A 34 4.27 31.26 2.19
CA LEU A 34 4.64 31.38 0.77
C LEU A 34 3.76 30.52 -0.15
N VAL A 35 2.92 29.64 0.40
CA VAL A 35 2.01 28.80 -0.38
C VAL A 35 0.88 29.67 -0.92
N SER A 36 0.70 29.66 -2.23
CA SER A 36 -0.44 30.32 -2.88
C SER A 36 -1.76 29.76 -2.33
N ARG A 37 -2.74 30.64 -2.08
CA ARG A 37 -4.08 30.25 -1.60
C ARG A 37 -4.70 29.18 -2.51
N ALA A 38 -4.45 29.26 -3.82
CA ALA A 38 -4.91 28.28 -4.80
C ALA A 38 -4.30 26.89 -4.57
N SER A 39 -2.98 26.82 -4.32
CA SER A 39 -2.30 25.56 -4.03
C SER A 39 -2.75 24.96 -2.70
N PHE A 40 -2.95 25.80 -1.67
CA PHE A 40 -3.49 25.34 -0.39
C PHE A 40 -4.90 24.74 -0.55
N LEU A 41 -5.78 25.42 -1.28
CA LEU A 41 -7.12 24.90 -1.58
C LEU A 41 -7.08 23.60 -2.39
N HIS A 42 -6.22 23.54 -3.42
CA HIS A 42 -6.08 22.35 -4.25
C HIS A 42 -5.66 21.12 -3.44
N TYR A 43 -4.60 21.22 -2.63
CA TYR A 43 -4.16 20.11 -1.78
C TYR A 43 -5.17 19.78 -0.68
N SER A 44 -5.89 20.78 -0.15
CA SER A 44 -6.95 20.54 0.82
C SER A 44 -8.10 19.72 0.22
N ILE A 45 -8.52 20.05 -1.01
CA ILE A 45 -9.59 19.32 -1.70
C ILE A 45 -9.10 17.91 -2.05
N LEU A 46 -7.88 17.78 -2.59
CA LEU A 46 -7.29 16.47 -2.92
C LEU A 46 -7.16 15.57 -1.69
N SER A 47 -6.73 16.13 -0.55
CA SER A 47 -6.65 15.38 0.70
C SER A 47 -8.03 14.93 1.18
N LEU A 48 -9.04 15.81 1.08
CA LEU A 48 -10.41 15.48 1.46
C LEU A 48 -11.01 14.38 0.57
N THR A 49 -10.80 14.46 -0.75
CA THR A 49 -11.29 13.45 -1.70
C THR A 49 -10.59 12.11 -1.49
N LEU A 50 -9.28 12.12 -1.23
CA LEU A 50 -8.51 10.90 -0.91
C LEU A 50 -9.03 10.19 0.34
N VAL A 51 -9.27 10.95 1.42
CA VAL A 51 -9.81 10.42 2.67
C VAL A 51 -11.23 9.88 2.45
N LEU A 52 -12.09 10.65 1.80
CA LEU A 52 -13.47 10.25 1.53
C LEU A 52 -13.53 8.98 0.66
N ALA A 53 -12.75 8.92 -0.40
CA ALA A 53 -12.68 7.76 -1.30
C ALA A 53 -12.21 6.48 -0.59
N SER A 54 -11.27 6.63 0.36
CA SER A 54 -10.77 5.53 1.18
C SER A 54 -11.83 5.06 2.17
N LEU A 55 -12.49 5.99 2.88
CA LEU A 55 -13.54 5.67 3.84
C LEU A 55 -14.71 4.92 3.19
N VAL A 56 -15.18 5.38 2.02
CA VAL A 56 -16.27 4.71 1.28
C VAL A 56 -15.92 3.26 0.94
N ARG A 57 -14.65 2.97 0.60
CA ARG A 57 -14.20 1.61 0.27
C ARG A 57 -13.94 0.74 1.51
N LEU A 58 -13.72 1.35 2.67
CA LEU A 58 -13.57 0.66 3.95
C LEU A 58 -14.91 0.30 4.59
N LEU A 59 -16.03 0.89 4.15
CA LEU A 59 -17.38 0.62 4.70
C LEU A 59 -17.71 -0.89 4.82
N PRO A 60 -17.40 -1.75 3.83
CA PRO A 60 -17.68 -3.19 3.91
C PRO A 60 -17.04 -3.90 5.12
N LEU A 61 -15.95 -3.35 5.66
CA LEU A 61 -15.29 -3.92 6.84
C LEU A 61 -16.17 -3.95 8.09
N ARG A 62 -17.29 -3.21 8.11
CA ARG A 62 -18.29 -3.30 9.19
C ARG A 62 -18.87 -4.71 9.36
N TRP A 63 -18.83 -5.53 8.31
CA TRP A 63 -19.29 -6.92 8.33
C TRP A 63 -18.14 -7.92 8.49
N GLY A 64 -16.90 -7.42 8.59
CA GLY A 64 -15.66 -8.21 8.66
C GLY A 64 -14.76 -7.98 7.45
N ALA A 65 -13.48 -8.26 7.63
CA ALA A 65 -12.50 -8.25 6.54
C ALA A 65 -12.65 -9.56 5.76
N PHE A 66 -13.51 -9.56 4.75
CA PHE A 66 -13.74 -10.69 3.88
C PHE A 66 -13.55 -10.31 2.41
N ILE A 67 -13.09 -11.26 1.61
CA ILE A 67 -13.20 -11.19 0.16
C ILE A 67 -14.68 -11.27 -0.19
N SER A 68 -15.22 -10.17 -0.69
CA SER A 68 -16.59 -10.08 -1.20
C SER A 68 -16.73 -10.83 -2.51
N GLU A 69 -17.92 -11.40 -2.74
CA GLU A 69 -18.27 -12.18 -3.93
C GLU A 69 -17.39 -13.43 -4.16
N PHE A 70 -17.78 -14.25 -5.15
CA PHE A 70 -17.12 -15.51 -5.46
C PHE A 70 -15.92 -15.33 -6.40
N ASP A 71 -16.00 -14.38 -7.34
CA ASP A 71 -15.00 -14.20 -8.40
C ASP A 71 -13.60 -13.89 -7.87
N PRO A 72 -13.39 -13.04 -6.84
CA PRO A 72 -12.04 -12.68 -6.42
C PRO A 72 -11.28 -13.83 -5.75
N TYR A 73 -11.96 -14.89 -5.30
CA TYR A 73 -11.30 -16.08 -4.74
C TYR A 73 -10.38 -16.77 -5.76
N PHE A 74 -10.69 -16.69 -7.06
CA PHE A 74 -9.80 -17.18 -8.11
C PHE A 74 -8.46 -16.44 -8.08
N ASN A 75 -8.50 -15.10 -8.03
CA ASN A 75 -7.28 -14.29 -7.94
C ASN A 75 -6.51 -14.54 -6.63
N PHE A 76 -7.22 -14.78 -5.52
CA PHE A 76 -6.59 -15.12 -4.26
C PHE A 76 -5.88 -16.49 -4.30
N ASN A 77 -6.42 -17.48 -5.01
CA ASN A 77 -5.75 -18.75 -5.21
C ASN A 77 -4.48 -18.60 -6.03
N ASP A 78 -4.50 -17.80 -7.10
CA ASP A 78 -3.29 -17.42 -7.85
C ASP A 78 -2.26 -16.74 -6.94
N MET A 79 -2.68 -15.81 -6.06
CA MET A 79 -1.79 -15.17 -5.10
C MET A 79 -1.13 -16.18 -4.16
N ARG A 80 -1.88 -17.19 -3.71
CA ARG A 80 -1.36 -18.27 -2.85
C ARG A 80 -0.32 -19.10 -3.58
N GLU A 81 -0.59 -19.46 -4.83
CA GLU A 81 0.34 -20.21 -5.68
C GLU A 81 1.65 -19.44 -5.88
N ILE A 82 1.55 -18.17 -6.28
CA ILE A 82 2.72 -17.30 -6.49
C ILE A 82 3.52 -17.12 -5.20
N THR A 83 2.85 -16.95 -4.06
CA THR A 83 3.52 -16.74 -2.77
C THR A 83 4.21 -18.02 -2.28
N ALA A 84 3.63 -19.19 -2.54
CA ALA A 84 4.18 -20.47 -2.10
C ALA A 84 5.32 -20.98 -3.02
N ASN A 85 5.13 -20.87 -4.35
CA ASN A 85 5.98 -21.51 -5.35
C ASN A 85 6.79 -20.51 -6.19
N GLY A 86 6.63 -19.21 -5.94
CA GLY A 86 7.34 -18.12 -6.61
C GLY A 86 6.63 -17.59 -7.85
N TRP A 87 7.06 -16.42 -8.35
CA TRP A 87 6.45 -15.71 -9.47
C TRP A 87 6.34 -16.51 -10.77
N GLN A 88 7.30 -17.39 -11.04
CA GLN A 88 7.32 -18.17 -12.28
C GLN A 88 6.30 -19.32 -12.27
N SER A 89 5.87 -19.77 -11.08
CA SER A 89 4.90 -20.87 -10.95
C SER A 89 3.59 -20.58 -11.68
N TRP A 90 3.14 -19.32 -11.68
CA TRP A 90 1.90 -18.90 -12.32
C TRP A 90 1.83 -19.26 -13.82
N PHE A 91 2.98 -19.26 -14.52
CA PHE A 91 3.04 -19.54 -15.95
C PHE A 91 2.99 -21.03 -16.30
N SER A 92 3.26 -21.92 -15.34
CA SER A 92 3.38 -23.36 -15.58
C SER A 92 2.38 -24.21 -14.80
N TYR A 93 1.76 -23.67 -13.75
CA TYR A 93 0.91 -24.46 -12.87
C TYR A 93 -0.47 -24.74 -13.48
N VAL A 94 -1.05 -25.87 -13.09
CA VAL A 94 -2.41 -26.29 -13.46
C VAL A 94 -3.16 -26.58 -12.18
N ASN A 95 -4.25 -25.87 -11.94
CA ASN A 95 -5.13 -26.11 -10.81
C ASN A 95 -6.04 -27.30 -11.09
N VAL A 96 -5.70 -28.48 -10.57
CA VAL A 96 -6.51 -29.71 -10.73
C VAL A 96 -7.81 -29.72 -9.92
N ALA A 97 -7.94 -28.82 -8.93
CA ALA A 97 -9.18 -28.67 -8.17
C ALA A 97 -10.27 -27.95 -8.98
N GLU A 98 -9.86 -27.19 -10.00
CA GLU A 98 -10.77 -26.57 -10.95
C GLU A 98 -10.98 -27.51 -12.14
N TRP A 99 -12.22 -27.63 -12.64
CA TRP A 99 -12.53 -28.44 -13.82
C TRP A 99 -12.02 -29.89 -13.77
N PHE A 100 -12.29 -30.57 -12.65
CA PHE A 100 -11.94 -31.98 -12.47
C PHE A 100 -12.54 -32.86 -13.59
N PRO A 101 -11.80 -33.81 -14.19
CA PRO A 101 -10.43 -34.24 -13.85
C PRO A 101 -9.30 -33.49 -14.60
N PHE A 102 -9.62 -32.57 -15.50
CA PHE A 102 -8.66 -31.99 -16.45
C PHE A 102 -7.78 -30.89 -15.85
N GLY A 103 -8.30 -30.16 -14.85
CA GLY A 103 -7.62 -28.99 -14.31
C GLY A 103 -7.84 -27.73 -15.15
N ARG A 104 -7.39 -26.59 -14.63
CA ARG A 104 -7.31 -25.33 -15.37
C ARG A 104 -5.93 -24.71 -15.28
N ALA A 105 -5.40 -24.28 -16.43
CA ALA A 105 -4.17 -23.49 -16.51
C ALA A 105 -4.52 -21.99 -16.59
N PRO A 106 -4.18 -21.17 -15.57
CA PRO A 106 -4.47 -19.73 -15.60
C PRO A 106 -3.75 -18.98 -16.71
N VAL A 107 -2.55 -19.43 -17.08
CA VAL A 107 -1.73 -18.78 -18.11
C VAL A 107 -2.45 -18.61 -19.46
N THR A 108 -3.35 -19.52 -19.81
CA THR A 108 -4.12 -19.47 -21.07
C THR A 108 -5.52 -18.89 -20.92
N THR A 109 -6.00 -18.72 -19.68
CA THR A 109 -7.42 -18.41 -19.40
C THR A 109 -7.63 -17.16 -18.55
N SER A 110 -6.58 -16.56 -18.02
CA SER A 110 -6.65 -15.47 -17.04
C SER A 110 -5.53 -14.46 -17.24
N TYR A 111 -5.76 -13.22 -16.80
CA TYR A 111 -4.74 -12.19 -16.77
C TYR A 111 -4.04 -12.14 -15.40
N PRO A 112 -2.71 -12.03 -15.35
CA PRO A 112 -1.96 -12.11 -14.09
C PRO A 112 -2.05 -10.83 -13.25
N GLY A 113 -2.49 -9.70 -13.82
CA GLY A 113 -2.32 -8.36 -13.24
C GLY A 113 -2.82 -8.22 -11.81
N THR A 114 -4.05 -8.68 -11.53
CA THR A 114 -4.67 -8.56 -10.20
C THR A 114 -3.90 -9.38 -9.16
N SER A 115 -3.67 -10.66 -9.44
CA SER A 115 -2.95 -11.58 -8.54
C SER A 115 -1.51 -11.11 -8.30
N PHE A 116 -0.83 -10.66 -9.35
CA PHE A 116 0.55 -10.17 -9.25
C PHE A 116 0.63 -8.88 -8.43
N THR A 117 -0.27 -7.93 -8.68
CA THR A 117 -0.32 -6.67 -7.90
C THR A 117 -0.61 -6.95 -6.43
N GLY A 118 -1.52 -7.88 -6.14
CA GLY A 118 -1.82 -8.30 -4.76
C GLY A 118 -0.59 -8.89 -4.05
N VAL A 119 0.18 -9.75 -4.72
CA VAL A 119 1.43 -10.30 -4.16
C VAL A 119 2.50 -9.22 -3.99
N LEU A 120 2.62 -8.27 -4.93
CA LEU A 120 3.56 -7.15 -4.79
C LEU A 120 3.23 -6.29 -3.56
N ILE A 121 1.95 -5.99 -3.35
CA ILE A 121 1.47 -5.25 -2.18
C ILE A 121 1.78 -6.03 -0.90
N TYR A 122 1.51 -7.33 -0.87
CA TYR A 122 1.86 -8.20 0.25
C TYR A 122 3.37 -8.17 0.54
N GLN A 123 4.22 -8.39 -0.46
CA GLN A 123 5.67 -8.37 -0.31
C GLN A 123 6.20 -7.00 0.14
N PHE A 124 5.61 -5.91 -0.36
CA PHE A 124 5.93 -4.55 0.08
C PHE A 124 5.70 -4.40 1.58
N PHE A 125 4.51 -4.76 2.09
CA PHE A 125 4.23 -4.68 3.53
C PHE A 125 5.16 -5.55 4.36
N GLN A 126 5.45 -6.77 3.92
CA GLN A 126 6.40 -7.65 4.59
C GLN A 126 7.82 -7.05 4.62
N SER A 127 8.25 -6.39 3.53
CA SER A 127 9.59 -5.77 3.43
C SER A 127 9.78 -4.56 4.36
N ILE A 128 8.70 -3.84 4.68
CA ILE A 128 8.72 -2.73 5.64
C ILE A 128 8.43 -3.19 7.08
N GLY A 129 8.35 -4.51 7.31
CA GLY A 129 8.16 -5.11 8.63
C GLY A 129 6.73 -5.08 9.17
N VAL A 130 5.73 -4.81 8.32
CA VAL A 130 4.32 -4.87 8.70
C VAL A 130 3.83 -6.30 8.50
N ASN A 131 3.45 -6.96 9.60
CA ASN A 131 2.94 -8.33 9.57
C ASN A 131 1.47 -8.34 9.16
N VAL A 132 1.22 -8.57 7.86
CA VAL A 132 -0.11 -8.75 7.27
C VAL A 132 -0.24 -10.17 6.73
N SER A 133 -1.42 -10.76 6.82
CA SER A 133 -1.65 -12.02 6.13
C SER A 133 -1.80 -11.80 4.62
N LEU A 134 -1.55 -12.85 3.82
CA LEU A 134 -1.81 -12.78 2.38
C LEU A 134 -3.29 -12.50 2.08
N TYR A 135 -4.20 -12.96 2.94
CA TYR A 135 -5.63 -12.71 2.83
C TYR A 135 -5.95 -11.23 3.08
N ASP A 136 -5.36 -10.63 4.11
CA ASP A 136 -5.50 -9.19 4.37
C ASP A 136 -4.99 -8.37 3.18
N ALA A 137 -3.84 -8.75 2.61
CA ALA A 137 -3.34 -8.08 1.41
C ALA A 137 -4.34 -8.14 0.25
N ALA A 138 -5.01 -9.26 0.02
CA ALA A 138 -6.05 -9.39 -1.00
C ALA A 138 -7.27 -8.48 -0.71
N VAL A 139 -7.70 -8.39 0.55
CA VAL A 139 -8.83 -7.54 0.98
C VAL A 139 -8.52 -6.04 0.87
N TYR A 140 -7.31 -5.63 1.25
CA TYR A 140 -6.93 -4.20 1.29
C TYR A 140 -6.38 -3.66 -0.04
N SER A 141 -5.90 -4.53 -0.94
CA SER A 141 -5.42 -4.15 -2.28
C SER A 141 -6.37 -3.22 -3.06
N PRO A 142 -7.68 -3.51 -3.22
CA PRO A 142 -8.59 -2.62 -3.95
C PRO A 142 -8.79 -1.26 -3.28
N ILE A 143 -8.68 -1.17 -1.95
CA ILE A 143 -8.76 0.10 -1.21
C ILE A 143 -7.54 0.96 -1.53
N LEU A 144 -6.33 0.38 -1.50
CA LEU A 144 -5.08 1.08 -1.80
C LEU A 144 -5.03 1.57 -3.25
N LEU A 145 -5.37 0.70 -4.21
CA LEU A 145 -5.40 1.07 -5.62
C LEU A 145 -6.49 2.10 -5.92
N GLY A 146 -7.64 2.01 -5.23
CA GLY A 146 -8.70 3.01 -5.31
C GLY A 146 -8.29 4.38 -4.79
N ALA A 147 -7.51 4.44 -3.72
CA ALA A 147 -6.93 5.69 -3.22
C ALA A 147 -5.88 6.24 -4.19
N PHE A 148 -5.04 5.37 -4.78
CA PHE A 148 -4.07 5.76 -5.79
C PHE A 148 -4.74 6.34 -7.05
N ALA A 149 -5.89 5.80 -7.46
CA ALA A 149 -6.64 6.33 -8.59
C ALA A 149 -7.03 7.80 -8.42
N VAL A 150 -7.36 8.24 -7.19
CA VAL A 150 -7.67 9.66 -6.90
C VAL A 150 -6.47 10.57 -7.11
N LEU A 151 -5.25 10.06 -6.94
CA LEU A 151 -4.02 10.82 -7.19
C LEU A 151 -3.68 10.87 -8.68
N ALA A 152 -4.10 9.87 -9.45
CA ALA A 152 -3.82 9.76 -10.88
C ALA A 152 -4.78 10.60 -11.74
N THR A 153 -6.00 10.85 -11.26
CA THR A 153 -7.05 11.64 -11.94
C THR A 153 -7.09 13.08 -11.44
#